data_AF-A0A2P6FLL1-F1
#
_entry.id   AF-A0A2P6FLL1-F1
#
_cell.length_a   1.000
_cell.length_b   1.000
_cell.length_c   1.000
_cell.angle_alpha   90.00
_cell.angle_beta   90.00
_cell.angle_gamma   90.00
#
_symmetry.space_group_name_H-M   'P 1'
#
loop_
_entity.id
_entity.type
_entity.pdbx_description
1 polymer ?
#
loop_
_entity_poly.entity_id
_entity_poly.type
_entity_poly.pdbx_seq_one_letter_code
_entity_poly.pdbx_strand_id
1 'polypeptide(L)'
;MKFARTITLDESDSRIFDHVAQPGEWAISGTFEFSNWTADDLVGKKKQAFSNGWLGLSSFGRATFVGVTSLADLEFQEIIDLLAQKFVTDCGAPSLDIAYPVAKEEVDFMISICDEHPINTLLMVSREFTSNGIREKFRHIKATDAELEAFALHGSLE
;
A
#
# COMPACT_ATOMS: atom_id res chain seq x y z
N MET A 1 -0.69 9.82 14.06
CA MET A 1 0.24 8.78 13.53
C MET A 1 0.51 9.07 12.05
N LYS A 2 1.36 8.29 11.38
CA LYS A 2 1.51 8.33 9.91
C LYS A 2 1.07 7.03 9.28
N PHE A 3 0.54 7.12 8.06
CA PHE A 3 0.05 5.98 7.29
C PHE A 3 0.23 6.19 5.79
N ALA A 4 -0.20 5.22 4.98
CA ALA A 4 -0.01 5.22 3.55
C ALA A 4 -1.33 5.34 2.78
N ARG A 5 -1.34 6.18 1.75
CA ARG A 5 -2.38 6.21 0.71
C ARG A 5 -1.82 5.84 -0.64
N THR A 6 -2.59 5.14 -1.45
CA THR A 6 -2.21 4.81 -2.82
C THR A 6 -1.97 6.07 -3.66
N ILE A 7 -0.95 6.02 -4.51
CA ILE A 7 -0.59 7.10 -5.44
C ILE A 7 -0.52 6.53 -6.85
N THR A 8 -1.22 7.18 -7.78
CA THR A 8 -1.16 6.87 -9.20
C THR A 8 -0.36 7.97 -9.88
N LEU A 9 0.84 7.62 -10.37
CA LEU A 9 1.70 8.57 -11.11
C LEU A 9 1.35 8.60 -12.61
N ASP A 10 0.93 7.47 -13.15
CA ASP A 10 0.53 7.29 -14.54
C ASP A 10 -0.40 6.05 -14.67
N GLU A 11 -0.79 5.68 -15.90
CA GLU A 11 -1.69 4.56 -16.18
C GLU A 11 -1.06 3.17 -16.03
N SER A 12 0.22 3.05 -15.65
CA SER A 12 0.96 1.77 -15.67
C SER A 12 0.33 0.70 -14.78
N ASP A 13 -0.22 1.09 -13.63
CA ASP A 13 -0.87 0.16 -12.69
C ASP A 13 -1.99 -0.65 -13.36
N SER A 14 -2.76 -0.04 -14.27
CA SER A 14 -3.80 -0.72 -15.06
C SER A 14 -3.28 -1.80 -16.01
N ARG A 15 -2.02 -1.67 -16.42
CA ARG A 15 -1.36 -2.59 -17.35
C ARG A 15 -0.72 -3.78 -16.64
N ILE A 16 -0.35 -3.62 -15.37
CA ILE A 16 0.43 -4.62 -14.63
C ILE A 16 -0.33 -5.32 -13.50
N PHE A 17 -1.43 -4.76 -13.00
CA PHE A 17 -2.27 -5.40 -11.98
C PHE A 17 -3.59 -5.89 -12.57
N ASP A 18 -4.13 -6.98 -12.01
CA ASP A 18 -5.45 -7.51 -12.38
C ASP A 18 -6.58 -6.64 -11.81
N HIS A 19 -6.42 -6.22 -10.56
CA HIS A 19 -7.31 -5.29 -9.89
C HIS A 19 -6.48 -4.12 -9.36
N VAL A 20 -6.82 -2.90 -9.79
CA VAL A 20 -6.06 -1.68 -9.48
C VAL A 20 -6.70 -0.98 -8.29
N ALA A 21 -5.86 -0.52 -7.38
CA ALA A 21 -6.29 0.29 -6.25
C ALA A 21 -6.76 1.68 -6.72
N GLN A 22 -7.80 2.21 -6.09
CA GLN A 22 -8.25 3.58 -6.38
C GLN A 22 -7.24 4.58 -5.82
N PRO A 23 -6.94 5.69 -6.52
CA PRO A 23 -6.03 6.70 -6.00
C PRO A 23 -6.50 7.29 -4.66
N GLY A 24 -5.59 7.42 -3.70
CA GLY A 24 -5.86 8.04 -2.41
C GLY A 24 -6.56 7.17 -1.37
N GLU A 25 -6.83 5.89 -1.66
CA GLU A 25 -7.34 4.96 -0.64
C GLU A 25 -6.22 4.53 0.33
N TRP A 26 -6.60 4.15 1.55
CA TRP A 26 -5.65 3.61 2.52
C TRP A 26 -5.02 2.31 2.02
N ALA A 27 -3.73 2.12 2.31
CA ALA A 27 -2.99 0.96 1.84
C ALA A 27 -2.07 0.36 2.90
N ILE A 28 -1.90 -0.96 2.81
CA ILE A 28 -0.95 -1.75 3.61
C ILE A 28 -0.05 -2.57 2.69
N SER A 29 0.95 -3.24 3.29
CA SER A 29 1.76 -4.21 2.55
C SER A 29 0.89 -5.30 1.91
N GLY A 30 0.07 -6.00 2.70
CA GLY A 30 -0.83 -7.04 2.18
C GLY A 30 -0.11 -8.34 1.84
N THR A 31 0.98 -8.67 2.55
CA THR A 31 1.77 -9.89 2.33
C THR A 31 0.98 -11.17 2.64
N PHE A 32 0.00 -11.10 3.55
CA PHE A 32 -0.84 -12.24 3.91
C PHE A 32 -1.55 -12.88 2.70
N GLU A 33 -1.87 -12.11 1.64
CA GLU A 33 -2.53 -12.63 0.43
C GLU A 33 -1.66 -13.63 -0.35
N PHE A 34 -0.34 -13.62 -0.11
CA PHE A 34 0.62 -14.49 -0.79
C PHE A 34 1.05 -15.70 0.05
N SER A 35 0.47 -15.89 1.24
CA SER A 35 0.85 -16.94 2.18
C SER A 35 0.74 -18.36 1.62
N ASN A 36 -0.20 -18.59 0.69
CA ASN A 36 -0.43 -19.88 0.03
C ASN A 36 0.19 -19.96 -1.38
N TRP A 37 0.96 -18.96 -1.79
CA TRP A 37 1.56 -18.92 -3.13
C TRP A 37 2.91 -19.60 -3.17
N THR A 38 3.25 -20.11 -4.34
CA THR A 38 4.53 -20.73 -4.66
C THR A 38 5.20 -20.01 -5.83
N ALA A 39 6.42 -20.43 -6.19
CA ALA A 39 7.12 -19.89 -7.35
C ALA A 39 6.32 -20.09 -8.66
N ASP A 40 5.52 -21.15 -8.76
CA ASP A 40 4.71 -21.46 -9.94
C ASP A 40 3.54 -20.48 -10.12
N ASP A 41 3.09 -19.84 -9.04
CA ASP A 41 2.05 -18.79 -9.10
C ASP A 41 2.58 -17.45 -9.63
N LEU A 42 3.90 -17.25 -9.63
CA LEU A 42 4.56 -15.99 -10.00
C LEU A 42 4.71 -15.81 -11.51
N VAL A 43 3.57 -15.73 -12.19
CA VAL A 43 3.48 -15.46 -13.63
C VAL A 43 2.65 -14.19 -13.91
N GLY A 44 3.01 -13.45 -14.97
CA GLY A 44 2.24 -12.30 -15.45
C GLY A 44 1.90 -11.26 -14.38
N LYS A 45 0.63 -10.87 -14.31
CA LYS A 45 0.11 -9.86 -13.38
C LYS A 45 0.13 -10.31 -11.91
N LYS A 46 -0.03 -11.62 -11.63
CA LYS A 46 0.16 -12.18 -10.29
C LYS A 46 1.58 -11.93 -9.76
N LYS A 47 2.59 -12.16 -10.61
CA LYS A 47 3.98 -11.82 -10.26
C LYS A 47 4.13 -10.34 -9.91
N GLN A 48 3.48 -9.44 -10.65
CA GLN A 48 3.57 -8.01 -10.37
C GLN A 48 2.90 -7.64 -9.05
N ALA A 49 1.70 -8.17 -8.78
CA ALA A 49 1.02 -8.00 -7.50
C ALA A 49 1.89 -8.46 -6.33
N PHE A 50 2.50 -9.65 -6.43
CA PHE A 50 3.44 -10.16 -5.43
C PHE A 50 4.66 -9.26 -5.28
N SER A 51 5.37 -9.03 -6.38
CA SER A 51 6.69 -8.40 -6.35
C SER A 51 6.61 -6.93 -5.99
N ASN A 52 5.59 -6.17 -6.41
CA ASN A 52 5.60 -4.70 -6.29
C ASN A 52 4.26 -4.09 -5.80
N GLY A 53 3.23 -4.91 -5.51
CA GLY A 53 1.91 -4.40 -5.18
C GLY A 53 1.73 -4.08 -3.70
N TRP A 54 1.45 -2.83 -3.38
CA TRP A 54 0.75 -2.45 -2.16
C TRP A 54 -0.72 -2.83 -2.26
N LEU A 55 -1.39 -3.11 -1.15
CA LEU A 55 -2.81 -3.47 -1.11
C LEU A 55 -3.65 -2.26 -0.68
N GLY A 56 -4.54 -1.78 -1.55
CA GLY A 56 -5.56 -0.78 -1.20
C GLY A 56 -6.73 -1.41 -0.45
N LEU A 57 -7.18 -0.80 0.64
CA LEU A 57 -8.10 -1.43 1.59
C LEU A 57 -9.59 -1.37 1.17
N SER A 58 -9.99 -0.33 0.44
CA SER A 58 -11.41 -0.18 0.04
C SER A 58 -11.69 -1.04 -1.19
N SER A 59 -10.82 -0.95 -2.19
CA SER A 59 -10.93 -1.67 -3.44
C SER A 59 -10.42 -3.11 -3.35
N PHE A 60 -9.49 -3.41 -2.43
CA PHE A 60 -8.71 -4.65 -2.44
C PHE A 60 -7.88 -4.82 -3.73
N GLY A 61 -7.53 -3.69 -4.36
CA GLY A 61 -6.67 -3.61 -5.54
C GLY A 61 -5.21 -3.35 -5.19
N ARG A 62 -4.38 -3.30 -6.23
CA ARG A 62 -2.94 -3.07 -6.12
C ARG A 62 -2.53 -1.70 -6.64
N ALA A 63 -1.56 -1.10 -5.96
CA ALA A 63 -0.85 0.11 -6.41
C ALA A 63 0.66 -0.13 -6.37
N THR A 64 1.39 0.49 -7.29
CA THR A 64 2.87 0.43 -7.29
C THR A 64 3.46 1.36 -6.23
N PHE A 65 2.82 2.51 -5.99
CA PHE A 65 3.29 3.53 -5.08
C PHE A 65 2.26 3.85 -4.00
N VAL A 66 2.78 4.17 -2.81
CA VAL A 66 2.00 4.81 -1.75
C VAL A 66 2.72 6.06 -1.26
N GLY A 67 1.96 7.05 -0.81
CA GLY A 67 2.46 8.27 -0.19
C GLY A 67 2.21 8.27 1.31
N VAL A 68 3.21 8.67 2.09
CA VAL A 68 3.09 8.84 3.55
C VAL A 68 2.26 10.08 3.86
N THR A 69 1.22 9.93 4.68
CA THR A 69 0.33 11.00 5.11
C THR A 69 0.02 10.89 6.61
N SER A 70 -0.61 11.93 7.17
CA SER A 70 -1.08 11.92 8.56
C SER A 70 -2.28 10.99 8.72
N LEU A 71 -2.38 10.35 9.88
CA LEU A 71 -3.51 9.51 10.29
C LEU A 71 -4.03 9.97 11.65
N ALA A 72 -5.33 10.28 11.72
CA ALA A 72 -6.04 10.58 12.95
C ALA A 72 -6.47 9.30 13.70
N ASP A 73 -6.70 9.41 15.01
CA ASP A 73 -7.06 8.26 15.85
C ASP A 73 -8.39 7.61 15.45
N LEU A 74 -9.35 8.41 14.98
CA LEU A 74 -10.63 7.90 14.48
C LEU A 74 -10.42 7.09 13.18
N GLU A 75 -9.66 7.63 12.23
CA GLU A 75 -9.33 6.95 10.98
C GLU A 75 -8.56 5.66 11.24
N PHE A 76 -7.69 5.64 12.25
CA PHE A 76 -6.97 4.43 12.65
C PHE A 76 -7.92 3.28 13.05
N GLN A 77 -8.95 3.57 13.85
CA GLN A 77 -9.95 2.55 14.21
C GLN A 77 -10.77 2.09 13.00
N GLU A 78 -11.20 3.04 12.16
CA GLU A 78 -11.97 2.74 10.93
C GLU A 78 -11.21 1.83 9.96
N ILE A 79 -9.88 2.02 9.84
CA ILE A 79 -9.02 1.18 8.99
C ILE A 79 -8.95 -0.25 9.53
N ILE A 80 -8.82 -0.43 10.84
CA ILE A 80 -8.77 -1.77 11.45
C ILE A 80 -10.10 -2.48 11.27
N ASP A 81 -11.22 -1.80 11.53
CA ASP A 81 -12.56 -2.35 11.36
C ASP A 81 -12.81 -2.75 9.90
N LEU A 82 -12.43 -1.90 8.95
CA LEU A 82 -12.53 -2.17 7.52
C LEU A 82 -11.72 -3.42 7.14
N LEU A 83 -10.48 -3.52 7.58
CA LEU A 83 -9.60 -4.64 7.26
C LEU A 83 -10.07 -5.95 7.91
N ALA A 84 -10.52 -5.90 9.16
CA ALA A 84 -11.09 -7.05 9.85
C ALA A 84 -12.34 -7.56 9.12
N GLN A 85 -13.20 -6.65 8.66
CA GLN A 85 -14.37 -7.00 7.88
C GLN A 85 -13.98 -7.65 6.55
N LYS A 86 -12.95 -7.13 5.87
CA LYS A 86 -12.40 -7.71 4.65
C LYS A 86 -11.81 -9.10 4.85
N PHE A 87 -11.15 -9.35 5.98
CA PHE A 87 -10.66 -10.69 6.29
C PHE A 87 -11.78 -11.72 6.42
N VAL A 88 -12.91 -11.32 7.01
CA VAL A 88 -14.08 -12.21 7.10
C VAL A 88 -14.74 -12.41 5.73
N THR A 89 -14.96 -11.34 4.95
CA THR A 89 -15.72 -11.43 3.69
C THR A 89 -14.91 -12.03 2.54
N ASP A 90 -13.64 -11.65 2.43
CA ASP A 90 -12.84 -11.88 1.23
C ASP A 90 -11.73 -12.92 1.49
N CYS A 91 -11.27 -13.06 2.74
CA CYS A 91 -10.18 -13.99 3.12
C CYS A 91 -10.65 -15.21 3.92
N GLY A 92 -11.93 -15.32 4.27
CA GLY A 92 -12.51 -16.48 4.95
C GLY A 92 -12.19 -16.60 6.45
N ALA A 93 -11.84 -15.49 7.11
CA ALA A 93 -11.72 -15.48 8.56
C ALA A 93 -13.09 -15.85 9.21
N PRO A 94 -13.10 -16.67 10.28
CA PRO A 94 -14.33 -17.24 10.82
C PRO A 94 -15.26 -16.21 11.48
N SER A 95 -14.71 -15.13 12.02
CA SER A 95 -15.46 -14.10 12.74
C SER A 95 -14.64 -12.82 12.91
N LEU A 96 -15.31 -11.71 13.23
CA LEU A 96 -14.65 -10.42 13.46
C LEU A 96 -13.74 -10.43 14.68
N ASP A 97 -14.09 -11.14 15.76
CA ASP A 97 -13.26 -11.22 16.97
C ASP A 97 -11.91 -11.91 16.70
N ILE A 98 -11.88 -12.86 15.75
CA ILE A 98 -10.63 -13.52 15.31
C ILE A 98 -9.88 -12.65 14.28
N ALA A 99 -10.60 -11.98 13.39
CA ALA A 99 -10.00 -11.15 12.34
C ALA A 99 -9.39 -9.84 12.87
N TYR A 100 -10.03 -9.21 13.85
CA TYR A 100 -9.65 -7.90 14.38
C TYR A 100 -8.19 -7.82 14.88
N PRO A 101 -7.69 -8.73 15.75
CA PRO A 101 -6.30 -8.64 16.21
C PRO A 101 -5.29 -8.75 15.05
N VAL A 102 -5.56 -9.61 14.07
CA VAL A 102 -4.70 -9.76 12.89
C VAL A 102 -4.73 -8.50 12.02
N ALA A 103 -5.93 -7.92 11.81
CA ALA A 103 -6.08 -6.67 11.08
C ALA A 103 -5.32 -5.53 11.77
N LYS A 104 -5.37 -5.48 13.11
CA LYS A 104 -4.62 -4.50 13.88
C LYS A 104 -3.11 -4.67 13.70
N GLU A 105 -2.59 -5.90 13.73
CA GLU A 105 -1.16 -6.16 13.51
C GLU A 105 -0.68 -5.66 12.13
N GLU A 106 -1.48 -5.87 11.07
CA GLU A 106 -1.16 -5.37 9.73
C GLU A 106 -1.16 -3.83 9.66
N VAL A 107 -2.12 -3.18 10.32
CA VAL A 107 -2.20 -1.71 10.39
C VAL A 107 -1.04 -1.15 11.21
N ASP A 108 -0.74 -1.72 12.37
CA ASP A 108 0.39 -1.31 13.22
C ASP A 108 1.73 -1.48 12.49
N PHE A 109 1.88 -2.58 11.74
CA PHE A 109 3.07 -2.81 10.92
C PHE A 109 3.23 -1.72 9.85
N MET A 110 2.14 -1.36 9.16
CA MET A 110 2.19 -0.27 8.18
C MET A 110 2.50 1.09 8.82
N ILE A 111 1.99 1.36 10.02
CA ILE A 111 2.38 2.55 10.81
C ILE A 111 3.89 2.54 11.09
N SER A 112 4.45 1.40 11.50
CA SER A 112 5.89 1.30 11.77
C SER A 112 6.75 1.64 10.55
N ILE A 113 6.33 1.23 9.35
CA ILE A 113 6.99 1.60 8.08
C ILE A 113 6.87 3.11 7.83
N CYS A 114 5.67 3.68 7.96
CA CYS A 114 5.43 5.10 7.70
C CYS A 114 6.08 6.03 8.73
N ASP A 115 6.25 5.58 9.97
CA ASP A 115 6.84 6.38 11.04
C ASP A 115 8.33 6.69 10.82
N GLU A 116 9.03 5.87 10.04
CA GLU A 116 10.42 6.10 9.61
C GLU A 116 10.58 7.20 8.54
N HIS A 117 9.48 7.69 7.96
CA HIS A 117 9.51 8.55 6.78
C HIS A 117 8.74 9.88 6.98
N PRO A 118 9.21 11.02 6.43
CA PRO A 118 8.43 12.25 6.40
C PRO A 118 7.11 12.10 5.63
N ILE A 119 6.13 12.95 5.94
CA ILE A 119 4.93 13.11 5.10
C ILE A 119 5.35 13.50 3.68
N ASN A 120 4.57 13.09 2.68
CA ASN A 120 4.83 13.24 1.24
C ASN A 120 6.02 12.40 0.72
N THR A 121 6.51 11.45 1.50
CA THR A 121 7.47 10.45 1.01
C THR A 121 6.74 9.39 0.19
N LEU A 122 7.22 9.10 -1.02
CA LEU A 122 6.72 7.97 -1.81
C LEU A 122 7.44 6.69 -1.41
N LEU A 123 6.67 5.61 -1.22
CA LEU A 123 7.17 4.29 -0.86
C LEU A 123 6.86 3.26 -1.95
N MET A 124 7.80 2.34 -2.14
CA MET A 124 7.69 1.16 -2.98
C MET A 124 8.00 -0.07 -2.14
N VAL A 125 7.25 -1.15 -2.36
CA VAL A 125 7.56 -2.46 -1.80
C VAL A 125 8.24 -3.32 -2.87
N SER A 126 9.17 -4.18 -2.46
CA SER A 126 9.62 -5.31 -3.26
C SER A 126 9.61 -6.60 -2.47
N ARG A 127 9.11 -7.69 -3.07
CA ARG A 127 9.04 -9.01 -2.43
C ARG A 127 9.77 -10.09 -3.21
N GLU A 128 10.38 -11.00 -2.48
CA GLU A 128 11.00 -12.22 -3.00
C GLU A 128 10.71 -13.42 -2.09
N PHE A 129 10.51 -14.60 -2.68
CA PHE A 129 10.50 -15.83 -1.91
C PHE A 129 11.92 -16.18 -1.48
N THR A 130 12.04 -16.61 -0.23
CA THR A 130 13.29 -17.09 0.37
C THR A 130 13.05 -18.45 1.03
N SER A 131 14.11 -19.11 1.49
CA SER A 131 14.00 -20.35 2.26
C SER A 131 13.16 -20.21 3.54
N ASN A 132 13.02 -18.99 4.06
CA ASN A 132 12.35 -18.68 5.32
C ASN A 132 10.99 -17.98 5.11
N GLY A 133 10.43 -18.05 3.90
CA GLY A 133 9.18 -17.36 3.54
C GLY A 133 9.43 -16.11 2.69
N ILE A 134 8.50 -15.16 2.75
CA ILE A 134 8.56 -13.94 1.95
C ILE A 134 9.46 -12.92 2.62
N ARG A 135 10.45 -12.41 1.87
CA ARG A 135 11.23 -11.24 2.30
C ARG A 135 10.68 -10.00 1.62
N GLU A 136 10.45 -8.98 2.43
CA GLU A 136 10.01 -7.66 1.97
C GLU A 136 11.14 -6.65 2.10
N LYS A 137 11.22 -5.73 1.13
CA LYS A 137 12.10 -4.56 1.19
C LYS A 137 11.28 -3.34 0.82
N PHE A 138 11.31 -2.33 1.69
CA PHE A 138 10.65 -1.05 1.47
C PHE A 138 11.68 -0.02 1.03
N ARG A 139 11.42 0.64 -0.09
CA ARG A 139 12.27 1.70 -0.65
C ARG A 139 11.47 2.99 -0.65
N HIS A 140 12.15 4.10 -0.38
CA HIS A 140 11.54 5.42 -0.40
C HIS A 140 12.16 6.30 -1.48
N ILE A 141 11.34 7.16 -2.07
CA ILE A 141 11.76 8.26 -2.91
C ILE A 141 11.37 9.53 -2.14
N LYS A 142 12.38 10.31 -1.74
CA LYS A 142 12.13 11.65 -1.22
C LYS A 142 11.74 12.53 -2.40
N ALA A 143 10.61 13.22 -2.31
CA ALA A 143 10.39 14.38 -3.15
C ALA A 143 11.53 15.36 -2.85
N THR A 144 12.37 15.65 -3.85
CA THR A 144 13.29 16.78 -3.77
C THR A 144 12.44 18.05 -3.83
N ASP A 145 12.68 19.02 -2.95
CA ASP A 145 11.99 20.33 -2.92
C ASP A 145 12.09 21.13 -4.25
N ALA A 146 12.85 20.63 -5.23
CA ALA A 146 12.94 21.23 -6.55
C ALA A 146 11.75 20.80 -7.42
N GLU A 147 10.76 21.71 -7.52
CA GLU A 147 10.03 22.11 -8.76
C GLU A 147 8.70 22.84 -8.51
N LEU A 148 8.49 23.45 -7.34
CA LEU A 148 7.39 24.43 -7.17
C LEU A 148 7.74 25.83 -7.72
N GLU A 149 9.02 26.14 -7.94
CA GLU A 149 9.45 27.42 -8.53
C GLU A 149 9.48 27.42 -10.06
N ALA A 150 9.53 26.25 -10.71
CA ALA A 150 9.61 26.16 -12.18
C ALA A 150 8.29 26.54 -12.91
N PHE A 151 7.18 26.61 -12.18
CA PHE A 151 5.88 27.04 -12.71
C PHE A 151 5.55 28.52 -12.42
N ALA A 152 6.40 29.27 -11.71
CA ALA A 152 6.17 30.69 -11.40
C ALA A 152 6.71 31.66 -12.47
N LEU A 153 7.23 31.15 -13.59
CA LEU A 153 7.62 31.96 -14.73
C LEU A 153 6.63 31.67 -15.86
N HIS A 154 5.51 32.40 -15.92
CA HIS A 154 4.86 32.90 -17.14
C HIS A 154 3.64 33.72 -16.71
N GLY A 155 3.76 35.06 -16.79
CA GLY A 155 2.61 35.93 -16.60
C GLY A 155 2.89 37.37 -16.16
N SER A 156 3.97 38.01 -16.60
CA SER A 156 3.93 39.47 -16.78
C SER A 156 3.62 39.75 -18.25
N LEU A 157 2.33 39.96 -18.52
CA LEU A 157 1.86 40.65 -19.71
C LEU A 157 1.87 42.15 -19.38
N GLU A 158 2.74 42.86 -20.11
CA GLU A 158 2.84 44.32 -20.32
C GLU A 158 3.09 45.24 -19.11
#